data_AF-A0A935IYL5-F1
#
_entry.id   AF-A0A935IYL5-F1
#
_cell.length_a   1.000
_cell.length_b   1.000
_cell.length_c   1.000
_cell.angle_alpha   90.00
_cell.angle_beta   90.00
_cell.angle_gamma   90.00
#
_symmetry.space_group_name_H-M   'P 1'
#
loop_
_entity.id
_entity.type
_entity.pdbx_description
1 polymer ?
#
loop_
_entity_poly.entity_id
_entity_poly.type
_entity_poly.pdbx_seq_one_letter_code
_entity_poly.pdbx_strand_id
1 'polypeptide(L)'
;MSDLQILIRQMAADITAKACVLEQVRLERFMEWLVSHSSKVRGNGEPLTLMSSREQMQLKLNAWFQSLPVSGLLWEYRLILDEIVWWRDVDPSHPALRSAEKVKE
;
A
#
# COMPACT_ATOMS: atom_id res chain seq x y z
N MET A 1 -19.90 8.38 -14.25
CA MET A 1 -18.72 7.80 -13.58
C MET A 1 -17.99 6.98 -14.62
N SER A 2 -16.71 7.24 -14.89
CA SER A 2 -16.01 6.57 -16.00
C SER A 2 -15.55 5.16 -15.62
N ASP A 3 -15.35 4.29 -16.61
CA ASP A 3 -14.85 2.91 -16.40
C ASP A 3 -13.52 2.91 -15.64
N LEU A 4 -12.64 3.88 -15.93
CA LEU A 4 -11.39 4.06 -15.20
C LEU A 4 -11.61 4.37 -13.71
N GLN A 5 -12.61 5.19 -13.36
CA GLN A 5 -12.93 5.47 -11.96
C GLN A 5 -13.49 4.24 -11.24
N ILE A 6 -14.26 3.41 -11.94
CA ILE A 6 -14.75 2.13 -11.40
C ILE A 6 -13.59 1.19 -11.15
N LEU A 7 -12.67 1.07 -12.13
CA LEU A 7 -11.47 0.24 -12.02
C LEU A 7 -10.58 0.66 -10.85
N ILE A 8 -10.30 1.96 -10.70
CA ILE A 8 -9.50 2.49 -9.58
C ILE A 8 -10.13 2.13 -8.22
N ARG A 9 -11.47 2.27 -8.10
CA ARG A 9 -12.18 1.89 -6.88
C ARG A 9 -12.09 0.41 -6.58
N GLN A 10 -12.20 -0.43 -7.60
CA GLN A 10 -12.04 -1.88 -7.45
C GLN A 10 -10.62 -2.25 -7.03
N MET A 11 -9.60 -1.64 -7.64
CA MET A 11 -8.19 -1.88 -7.30
C MET A 11 -7.87 -1.46 -5.85
N ALA A 12 -8.32 -0.28 -5.44
CA ALA A 12 -8.13 0.20 -4.07
C ALA A 12 -8.84 -0.72 -3.06
N ALA A 13 -10.09 -1.12 -3.35
CA ALA A 13 -10.84 -2.03 -2.49
C ALA A 13 -10.18 -3.41 -2.39
N ASP A 14 -9.66 -3.93 -3.51
CA ASP A 14 -8.98 -5.23 -3.56
C ASP A 14 -7.66 -5.21 -2.77
N ILE A 15 -6.80 -4.20 -2.97
CA ILE A 15 -5.57 -4.02 -2.18
C ILE A 15 -5.91 -3.95 -0.70
N THR A 16 -6.87 -3.12 -0.32
CA THR A 16 -7.28 -2.98 1.08
C THR A 16 -7.79 -4.30 1.66
N ALA A 17 -8.62 -5.05 0.93
CA ALA A 17 -9.11 -6.34 1.40
C ALA A 17 -7.98 -7.36 1.61
N LYS A 18 -7.01 -7.41 0.69
CA LYS A 18 -5.85 -8.31 0.80
C LYS A 18 -4.83 -7.88 1.86
N ALA A 19 -4.66 -6.57 2.08
CA ALA A 19 -3.79 -6.07 3.14
C ALA A 19 -4.38 -6.36 4.52
N CYS A 20 -5.70 -6.18 4.71
CA CYS A 20 -6.35 -6.39 5.99
C CYS A 20 -6.39 -7.85 6.49
N VAL A 21 -5.99 -8.83 5.66
CA VAL A 21 -5.82 -10.22 6.13
C VAL A 21 -4.40 -10.50 6.66
N LEU A 22 -3.47 -9.55 6.52
CA LEU A 22 -2.14 -9.66 7.10
C LEU A 22 -2.23 -9.53 8.63
N GLU A 23 -1.40 -10.31 9.33
CA GLU A 23 -1.18 -10.14 10.77
C GLU A 23 -0.74 -8.71 11.09
N GLN A 24 -1.12 -8.19 12.26
CA GLN A 24 -0.98 -6.78 12.64
C GLN A 24 0.42 -6.19 12.34
N VAL A 25 1.49 -6.89 12.73
CA VAL A 25 2.87 -6.43 12.49
C VAL A 25 3.20 -6.35 11.00
N ARG A 26 2.78 -7.35 10.21
CA ARG A 26 2.98 -7.38 8.75
C ARG A 26 2.19 -6.26 8.08
N LEU A 27 0.96 -6.02 8.53
CA LEU A 27 0.12 -4.93 8.05
C LEU A 27 0.76 -3.56 8.32
N GLU A 28 1.28 -3.33 9.53
CA GLU A 28 1.98 -2.10 9.89
C GLU A 28 3.19 -1.86 8.98
N ARG A 29 4.05 -2.88 8.80
CA ARG A 29 5.22 -2.78 7.92
C ARG A 29 4.86 -2.55 6.46
N PHE A 30 3.82 -3.23 5.99
CA PHE A 30 3.30 -3.01 4.66
C PHE A 30 2.79 -1.57 4.47
N MET A 31 2.08 -1.00 5.46
CA MET A 31 1.62 0.39 5.38
C MET A 31 2.77 1.41 5.40
N GLU A 32 3.81 1.17 6.21
CA GLU A 32 5.03 1.99 6.21
C GLU A 32 5.75 1.92 4.86
N TRP A 33 5.89 0.71 4.30
CA TRP A 33 6.44 0.51 2.97
C TRP A 33 5.62 1.26 1.92
N LEU A 34 4.29 1.15 1.96
CA LEU A 34 3.39 1.76 0.98
C LEU A 34 3.47 3.30 1.00
N VAL A 35 3.55 3.89 2.19
CA VAL A 35 3.81 5.33 2.37
C VAL A 35 5.17 5.71 1.76
N SER A 36 6.23 4.98 2.11
CA SER A 36 7.58 5.24 1.58
C SER A 36 7.63 5.09 0.05
N HIS A 37 6.99 4.06 -0.49
CA HIS A 37 6.94 3.76 -1.91
C HIS A 37 6.19 4.85 -2.68
N SER A 38 5.00 5.22 -2.23
CA SER A 38 4.20 6.28 -2.88
C SER A 38 4.92 7.63 -2.93
N SER A 39 5.81 7.93 -1.97
CA SER A 39 6.63 9.15 -1.97
C SER A 39 7.70 9.19 -3.07
N LYS A 40 8.08 8.01 -3.59
CA LYS A 40 9.09 7.85 -4.65
C LYS A 40 8.46 7.80 -6.04
N VAL A 41 7.17 7.45 -6.12
CA VAL A 41 6.42 7.42 -7.38
C VAL A 41 6.08 8.84 -7.80
N ARG A 42 6.62 9.29 -8.93
CA ARG A 42 6.28 10.61 -9.49
C ARG A 42 4.89 10.57 -10.11
N GLY A 43 3.92 11.11 -9.39
CA GLY A 43 2.56 11.39 -9.87
C GLY A 43 2.22 12.88 -9.80
N ASN A 44 1.04 13.25 -10.30
CA ASN A 44 0.52 14.62 -10.18
C ASN A 44 -0.19 14.88 -8.83
N GLY A 45 -0.16 13.91 -7.92
CA GLY A 45 -0.87 13.95 -6.65
C GLY A 45 0.06 13.74 -5.47
N GLU A 46 -0.48 14.00 -4.29
CA GLU A 46 0.23 13.85 -3.04
C GLU A 46 0.51 12.36 -2.73
N PRO A 47 1.67 12.06 -2.13
CA PRO A 47 1.98 10.71 -1.69
C PRO A 47 1.05 10.29 -0.54
N LEU A 48 0.96 8.97 -0.33
CA LEU A 48 0.18 8.41 0.76
C LEU A 48 0.79 8.83 2.10
N THR A 49 -0.09 9.06 3.07
CA THR A 49 0.27 9.31 4.47
C THR A 49 -0.25 8.16 5.33
N LEU A 50 0.29 8.02 6.55
CA LEU A 50 -0.09 6.97 7.51
C LEU A 50 -1.62 6.76 7.58
N MET A 51 -2.03 5.50 7.52
CA MET A 51 -3.42 5.07 7.46
C MET A 51 -3.75 4.32 8.75
N SER A 52 -4.78 4.77 9.47
CA SER A 52 -5.14 4.18 10.76
C SER A 52 -6.33 3.22 10.67
N SER A 53 -7.02 3.20 9.54
CA SER A 53 -8.17 2.34 9.31
C SER A 53 -8.24 1.83 7.87
N ARG A 54 -8.98 0.73 7.69
CA ARG A 54 -9.31 0.17 6.39
C ARG A 54 -9.92 1.21 5.44
N GLU A 55 -10.85 2.01 5.95
CA GLU A 55 -11.55 3.04 5.19
C GLU A 55 -10.60 4.16 4.75
N GLN A 56 -9.72 4.61 5.65
CA GLN A 56 -8.69 5.59 5.29
C GLN A 56 -7.73 5.04 4.25
N MET A 57 -7.36 3.76 4.35
CA MET A 57 -6.48 3.12 3.40
C MET A 57 -7.09 3.10 2.00
N GLN A 58 -8.32 2.61 1.89
CA GLN A 58 -9.02 2.55 0.62
C GLN A 58 -9.24 3.95 0.02
N LEU A 59 -9.57 4.95 0.85
CA LEU A 59 -9.80 6.31 0.40
C LEU A 59 -8.50 6.96 -0.12
N LYS A 60 -7.38 6.81 0.61
CA LYS A 60 -6.10 7.38 0.19
C LYS A 60 -5.54 6.67 -1.04
N LEU A 61 -5.64 5.34 -1.12
CA LEU A 61 -5.28 4.58 -2.33
C LEU A 61 -6.07 5.05 -3.55
N ASN A 62 -7.38 5.26 -3.40
CA ASN A 62 -8.21 5.79 -4.48
C ASN A 62 -7.71 7.15 -4.98
N ALA A 63 -7.41 8.08 -4.07
CA ALA A 63 -6.94 9.41 -4.43
C ALA A 63 -5.56 9.36 -5.12
N TRP A 64 -4.64 8.55 -4.58
CA TRP A 64 -3.32 8.38 -5.14
C TRP A 64 -3.37 7.74 -6.54
N PHE A 65 -4.14 6.67 -6.72
CA PHE A 65 -4.35 6.03 -8.02
C PHE A 65 -4.98 6.94 -9.08
N GLN A 66 -5.87 7.85 -8.69
CA GLN A 66 -6.40 8.87 -9.62
C GLN A 66 -5.35 9.86 -10.10
N SER A 67 -4.26 10.03 -9.35
CA SER A 67 -3.17 10.94 -9.71
C SER A 67 -2.14 10.32 -10.67
N LEU A 68 -2.24 9.01 -10.92
CA LEU A 68 -1.31 8.26 -11.75
C LEU A 68 -1.80 8.19 -13.21
N PRO A 69 -0.88 8.20 -14.19
CA PRO A 69 -1.22 7.80 -15.55
C PRO A 69 -1.67 6.33 -15.58
N VAL A 70 -2.54 5.96 -16.52
CA VAL A 70 -3.13 4.60 -16.61
C VAL A 70 -2.08 3.49 -16.66
N SER A 71 -0.98 3.70 -17.40
CA SER A 71 0.13 2.74 -17.46
C SER A 71 0.84 2.58 -16.10
N GLY A 72 1.05 3.69 -15.38
CA GLY A 72 1.59 3.67 -14.03
C GLY A 72 0.65 2.99 -13.05
N LEU A 73 -0.66 3.27 -13.12
CA LEU A 73 -1.68 2.66 -12.27
C LEU A 73 -1.63 1.13 -12.29
N LEU A 74 -1.61 0.52 -13.48
CA LEU A 74 -1.59 -0.95 -13.60
C LEU A 74 -0.32 -1.56 -13.04
N TRP A 75 0.82 -0.89 -13.25
CA TRP A 75 2.10 -1.33 -12.69
C TRP A 75 2.11 -1.23 -11.17
N GLU A 76 1.67 -0.11 -10.60
CA GLU A 76 1.58 0.08 -9.15
C GLU A 76 0.62 -0.90 -8.50
N TYR A 77 -0.54 -1.14 -9.12
CA TYR A 77 -1.50 -2.14 -8.63
C TYR A 77 -0.85 -3.53 -8.55
N ARG A 78 -0.13 -3.94 -9.62
CA ARG A 78 0.54 -5.24 -9.62
C ARG A 78 1.65 -5.32 -8.56
N LEU A 79 2.50 -4.30 -8.48
CA LEU A 79 3.58 -4.23 -7.50
C LEU A 79 3.05 -4.36 -6.06
N ILE A 80 1.99 -3.63 -5.73
CA ILE A 80 1.42 -3.64 -4.38
C ILE A 80 0.83 -5.01 -4.05
N LEU A 81 0.22 -5.70 -5.02
CA LEU A 81 -0.24 -7.07 -4.81
C LEU A 81 0.90 -8.04 -4.54
N ASP A 82 1.99 -7.95 -5.32
CA ASP A 82 3.17 -8.79 -5.13
C ASP A 82 3.83 -8.50 -3.76
N GLU A 83 3.86 -7.24 -3.35
CA GLU A 83 4.37 -6.84 -2.03
C GLU A 83 3.49 -7.39 -0.89
N ILE A 84 2.16 -7.36 -1.01
CA ILE A 84 1.25 -7.98 -0.01
C ILE A 84 1.53 -9.49 0.11
N VAL A 85 1.74 -10.18 -1.02
CA VAL A 85 2.09 -11.60 -1.03
C VAL A 85 3.43 -11.82 -0.32
N TRP A 86 4.42 -10.97 -0.60
CA TRP A 86 5.71 -11.04 0.09
C TRP A 86 5.55 -10.85 1.61
N TRP A 87 4.83 -9.81 2.06
CA TRP A 87 4.57 -9.59 3.48
C TRP A 87 3.76 -10.69 4.14
N ARG A 88 2.90 -11.40 3.40
CA ARG A 88 2.17 -12.57 3.92
C ARG A 88 3.10 -13.76 4.14
N ASP A 89 4.04 -13.98 3.23
CA ASP A 89 4.84 -15.21 3.17
C ASP A 89 6.25 -15.04 3.78
N VAL A 90 6.67 -13.81 4.08
CA VAL A 90 7.99 -13.53 4.67
C VAL A 90 8.15 -14.27 6.01
N ASP A 91 9.34 -14.84 6.23
CA ASP A 91 9.65 -15.59 7.44
C ASP A 91 9.53 -14.68 8.70
N PRO A 92 8.92 -15.15 9.80
CA PRO A 92 8.80 -14.37 11.04
C PRO A 92 10.14 -13.85 11.62
N SER A 93 11.25 -14.54 11.34
CA SER A 93 12.60 -14.15 11.78
C SER A 93 13.25 -13.08 10.91
N HIS A 94 12.62 -12.75 9.77
CA HIS A 94 13.16 -11.84 8.78
C HIS A 94 13.36 -10.42 9.37
N PRO A 95 14.51 -9.76 9.13
CA PRO A 95 14.82 -8.45 9.69
C PRO A 95 13.77 -7.37 9.42
N ALA A 96 13.06 -7.44 8.29
CA ALA A 96 12.00 -6.50 7.94
C ALA A 96 10.80 -6.51 8.92
N LEU A 97 10.58 -7.63 9.62
CA LEU A 97 9.54 -7.74 10.65
C LEU A 97 10.04 -7.37 12.06
N ARG A 98 11.35 -7.22 12.26
CA ARG A 98 11.88 -6.77 13.54
C ARG A 98 11.48 -5.32 13.73
N SER A 99 10.85 -5.02 14.85
CA SER A 99 10.65 -3.64 15.31
C SER A 99 11.99 -2.92 15.22
N ALA A 100 11.99 -1.67 14.78
CA ALA A 100 13.16 -0.82 14.94
C ALA A 100 13.33 -0.65 16.46
N GLU A 101 14.05 -1.56 17.11
CA GLU A 101 14.65 -1.28 18.40
C GLU A 101 15.49 -0.05 18.16
N LYS A 102 14.95 1.10 18.59
CA LYS A 102 15.68 2.34 18.62
C LYS A 102 16.93 2.05 19.42
N VAL A 103 18.07 1.99 18.73
CA VAL A 103 19.38 2.17 19.34
C VAL A 103 19.32 3.52 20.03
N LYS A 104 19.04 3.50 21.34
CA LYS A 104 19.34 4.60 22.24
C LYS A 104 20.78 4.37 22.66
N GLU A 105 21.70 5.07 22.00
CA GLU A 105 22.96 5.48 22.64
C GLU A 105 22.69 6.62 23.62
#